data_AF-A0A7Y1UJH8-F1
#
_entry.id   AF-A0A7Y1UJH8-F1
#
_cell.length_a   1.000
_cell.length_b   1.000
_cell.length_c   1.000
_cell.angle_alpha   90.00
_cell.angle_beta   90.00
_cell.angle_gamma   90.00
#
_symmetry.space_group_name_H-M   'P 1'
#
loop_
_entity.id
_entity.type
_entity.pdbx_description
1 polymer ?
#
loop_
_entity_poly.entity_id
_entity_poly.type
_entity_poly.pdbx_seq_one_letter_code
_entity_poly.pdbx_strand_id
1 'polypeptide(L)' 'MIAKYLGDTDTLYLEFRDSKVAETRDLDEQTLLDYDADGRLVGITIEHAKNRVGGPEIELQRIEA' A
#
# COMPACT_ATOMS: atom_id res chain seq x y z
N MET A 1 -7.68 7.68 2.55
CA MET A 1 -6.59 6.88 1.96
C MET A 1 -5.69 7.81 1.16
N ILE A 2 -4.38 7.69 1.32
CA ILE A 2 -3.38 8.42 0.53
C ILE A 2 -2.56 7.40 -0.23
N ALA A 3 -2.33 7.62 -1.51
CA ALA A 3 -1.40 6.82 -2.30
C ALA A 3 -0.14 7.64 -2.59
N LYS A 4 1.03 7.05 -2.37
CA LYS A 4 2.34 7.68 -2.56
C LYS A 4 3.17 6.78 -3.46
N TYR A 5 3.66 7.33 -4.56
CA TYR A 5 4.59 6.63 -5.45
C TYR A 5 5.99 7.19 -5.28
N LEU A 6 6.93 6.33 -4.88
CA LEU A 6 8.35 6.66 -4.73
C LEU A 6 9.06 6.22 -6.00
N GLY A 7 9.25 7.17 -6.92
CA GLY A 7 9.81 6.91 -8.25
C GLY A 7 11.23 6.37 -8.24
N ASP A 8 12.03 6.74 -7.22
CA ASP A 8 13.43 6.32 -7.09
C ASP A 8 13.58 4.81 -6.84
N THR A 9 12.62 4.22 -6.12
CA THR A 9 12.63 2.80 -5.75
C THR A 9 11.58 1.97 -6.50
N ASP A 10 10.79 2.61 -7.37
CA ASP A 10 9.62 2.01 -8.01
C ASP A 10 8.65 1.36 -7.00
N THR A 11 8.32 2.11 -5.95
CA THR A 11 7.50 1.63 -4.83
C THR A 11 6.18 2.39 -4.75
N LEU A 12 5.07 1.67 -4.63
CA LEU A 12 3.76 2.22 -4.30
C LEU A 12 3.44 1.96 -2.83
N TYR A 13 3.17 3.01 -2.07
CA TYR A 13 2.66 2.93 -0.70
C TYR A 13 1.22 3.43 -0.64
N LEU A 14 0.32 2.59 -0.12
CA LEU A 14 -1.08 2.91 0.12
C LEU A 14 -1.31 3.05 1.62
N GLU A 15 -1.68 4.24 2.07
CA GLU A 15 -1.99 4.56 3.46
C GLU A 15 -3.50 4.57 3.67
N PHE A 16 -4.01 3.65 4.49
CA PHE A 16 -5.44 3.52 4.78
C PHE A 16 -5.89 4.33 5.98
N ARG A 17 -5.05 4.38 7.03
CA ARG A 17 -5.36 4.97 8.32
C ARG A 17 -4.19 5.82 8.79
N ASP A 18 -4.49 6.99 9.36
CA ASP A 18 -3.52 7.82 10.07
C ASP A 18 -3.32 7.24 11.48
N SER A 19 -2.50 6.19 11.56
CA SER A 19 -2.20 5.46 12.79
C SER A 19 -0.82 4.85 12.72
N LYS A 20 -0.16 4.71 13.87
CA LYS A 20 1.20 4.19 13.95
C LYS A 20 1.25 2.71 13.59
N VAL A 21 2.20 2.34 12.73
CA VAL A 21 2.55 0.94 12.46
C VAL A 21 3.13 0.31 13.72
N ALA A 22 2.52 -0.79 14.16
CA ALA A 22 2.99 -1.63 15.26
C ALA A 22 3.66 -2.92 14.75
N GLU A 23 3.24 -3.42 13.59
CA GLU A 23 3.76 -4.64 12.98
C GLU A 23 3.74 -4.52 11.45
N THR A 24 4.78 -5.02 10.79
CA THR A 24 4.84 -5.18 9.33
C THR A 24 4.98 -6.67 9.02
N ARG A 25 4.19 -7.17 8.08
CA ARG A 25 4.20 -8.57 7.63
C ARG A 25 4.41 -8.65 6.13
N ASP A 26 5.21 -9.62 5.70
CA ASP A 26 5.30 -9.97 4.28
C ASP A 26 3.99 -10.66 3.86
N LEU A 27 3.36 -10.15 2.80
CA LEU A 27 2.33 -10.90 2.06
C LEU A 27 3.00 -11.80 1.01
N ASP A 28 4.00 -11.26 0.31
CA ASP A 28 4.90 -11.96 -0.60
C ASP A 28 6.26 -11.23 -0.63
N GLU A 29 7.20 -11.71 -1.45
CA GLU A 29 8.56 -11.13 -1.57
C GLU A 29 8.61 -9.64 -1.94
N GLN A 30 7.52 -9.07 -2.44
CA GLN A 30 7.45 -7.71 -2.98
C GLN A 30 6.27 -6.91 -2.41
N THR A 31 5.62 -7.41 -1.36
CA THR A 31 4.43 -6.80 -0.77
C THR A 31 4.46 -6.88 0.74
N LEU A 32 4.36 -5.72 1.39
CA LEU A 32 4.32 -5.60 2.84
C LEU A 32 2.95 -5.10 3.29
N LEU A 33 2.45 -5.64 4.39
CA LEU A 33 1.23 -5.22 5.07
C LEU A 33 1.59 -4.64 6.43
N ASP A 34 1.18 -3.39 6.66
CA ASP A 34 1.40 -2.70 7.94
C ASP A 34 0.13 -2.76 8.78
N TYR A 35 0.28 -3.10 10.07
CA TYR A 35 -0.81 -3.19 11.03
C TYR A 35 -0.59 -2.27 12.24
N ASP A 36 -1.68 -1.72 12.79
CA ASP A 36 -1.67 -1.04 14.08
C ASP A 36 -1.64 -2.03 15.26
N ALA A 37 -1.55 -1.49 16.49
CA ALA A 37 -1.50 -2.29 17.71
C ALA A 37 -2.78 -3.10 17.98
N ASP A 38 -3.90 -2.74 17.33
CA ASP A 38 -5.17 -3.45 17.41
C ASP A 38 -5.34 -4.46 16.27
N GLY A 39 -4.31 -4.66 15.44
CA GLY A 39 -4.31 -5.58 14.31
C GLY A 39 -5.09 -5.08 13.09
N ARG A 40 -5.34 -3.78 12.96
CA ARG A 40 -6.00 -3.20 11.76
C ARG A 40 -4.94 -2.84 10.73
N LEU A 41 -5.22 -3.12 9.46
CA LEU A 41 -4.35 -2.76 8.35
C LEU A 41 -4.24 -1.23 8.23
N VAL A 42 -3.04 -0.66 8.26
CA VAL A 42 -2.81 0.78 8.15
C VAL A 42 -2.14 1.16 6.84
N GLY A 43 -1.36 0.25 6.27
CA GLY A 43 -0.56 0.51 5.08
C GLY A 43 -0.35 -0.75 4.24
N ILE A 44 -0.09 -0.55 2.95
CA ILE A 44 0.45 -1.56 2.05
C ILE A 44 1.63 -0.95 1.30
N THR A 45 2.75 -1.67 1.25
CA THR A 45 3.89 -1.34 0.37
C THR A 45 3.94 -2.36 -0.77
N ILE A 46 4.02 -1.89 -2.01
CA ILE A 46 4.18 -2.70 -3.23
C ILE A 46 5.48 -2.27 -3.89
N GLU A 47 6.46 -3.16 -3.92
CA GLU A 47 7.71 -2.96 -4.65
C GLU A 47 7.55 -3.35 -6.12
N HIS A 48 8.41 -2.81 -6.99
CA HIS A 48 8.38 -3.02 -8.44
C HIS A 48 7.00 -2.68 -9.05
N ALA A 49 6.40 -1.58 -8.59
CA ALA A 49 5.01 -1.23 -8.87
C ALA A 49 4.73 -1.05 -10.37
N LYS A 50 5.68 -0.57 -11.18
CA LYS A 50 5.51 -0.50 -12.65
C LYS A 50 5.15 -1.84 -13.26
N ASN A 51 5.80 -2.91 -12.84
CA ASN A 51 5.60 -4.26 -13.40
C ASN A 51 4.38 -4.96 -12.82
N ARG A 52 4.00 -4.63 -11.57
CA ARG A 52 2.93 -5.32 -10.85
C ARG A 52 1.56 -4.67 -11.02
N VAL A 53 1.52 -3.35 -11.10
CA VAL A 53 0.26 -2.58 -11.18
C VAL A 53 0.20 -1.64 -12.40
N GLY A 54 1.16 -1.73 -13.32
CA GLY A 54 1.18 -0.95 -14.56
C GLY A 54 1.73 0.48 -14.41
N GLY A 55 2.21 0.84 -13.21
CA GLY A 55 2.66 2.20 -12.88
C GLY A 55 1.64 3.00 -12.07
N PRO A 56 1.95 4.25 -11.71
CA PRO A 56 1.08 5.06 -10.85
C PRO A 56 -0.04 5.74 -11.65
N GLU A 57 -0.98 4.97 -12.19
CA GLU A 57 -2.31 5.49 -12.51
C GLU A 57 -3.28 4.96 -11.46
N ILE A 58 -3.89 5.87 -10.69
CA ILE A 58 -4.80 5.52 -9.61
C ILE A 58 -6.18 6.03 -9.97
N GLU A 59 -7.06 5.10 -10.32
CA GLU A 59 -8.47 5.37 -10.53
C GLU A 59 -9.27 4.85 -9.33
N LEU A 60 -9.97 5.75 -8.65
CA LEU A 60 -10.92 5.36 -7.60
C LEU A 60 -12.33 5.31 -8.21
N GLN A 61 -12.84 4.10 -8.40
CA GLN A 61 -14.21 3.89 -8.85
C GLN A 61 -15.11 3.49 -7.68
N ARG A 62 -16.22 4.22 -7.48
CA ARG A 62 -17.28 3.81 -6.57
C ARG A 62 -18.29 2.97 -7.34
N ILE A 63 -18.35 1.69 -7.02
CA ILE A 63 -19.42 0.80 -7.49
C ILE A 63 -20.54 0.86 -6.46
N GLU A 64 -21.72 1.33 -6.86
CA GLU A 64 -22.93 1.15 -6.07
C GLU A 64 -23.51 -0.23 -6.40
N ALA A 65 -23.89 -0.96 -5.34
CA ALA A 65 -24.49 -2.29 -5.45
C ALA A 65 -25.99 -2.22 -5.74
#